data_AF-A0A523VYB1-F1
#
_entry.id   AF-A0A523VYB1-F1
#
_cell.length_a   1.000
_cell.length_b   1.000
_cell.length_c   1.000
_cell.angle_alpha   90.00
_cell.angle_beta   90.00
_cell.angle_gamma   90.00
#
_symmetry.space_group_name_H-M   'P 1'
#
loop_
_entity.id
_entity.type
_entity.pdbx_description
1 polymer ?
#
loop_
_entity_poly.entity_id
_entity_poly.type
_entity_poly.pdbx_seq_one_letter_code
_entity_poly.pdbx_strand_id
1 'polypeptide(L)'
;MVFRILRSDASIVWKDEEILKRYSKYRGIIDGTHLARYLIAKSIKCNFTLSDPIEKLEGLLKEKSNEFNELLNEDPLVLKNRVVHEINYITLAETIAIKYLMKCIFCERQCEANRISGEKGFCLISKDSFVSSAFLHMGEEPVLIPSGTIFFQGCNFGCVFCQNYDISQAWKGRKDIEDVAQKVNSLLLAGIAEKLVDRGAININYVGGDPIPNIHTIVGSLKFQKSNICQLWNSNLYLTEKSLS
;
A
#
# COMPACT_ATOMS: atom_id res chain seq x y z
N MET A 1 17.52 -10.33 -15.09
CA MET A 1 17.62 -11.15 -16.32
C MET A 1 17.34 -12.64 -16.10
N VAL A 2 17.85 -13.27 -15.02
CA VAL A 2 17.63 -14.72 -14.74
C VAL A 2 16.15 -15.12 -14.66
N PHE A 3 15.28 -14.23 -14.18
CA PHE A 3 13.86 -14.52 -14.04
C PHE A 3 13.14 -14.83 -15.36
N ARG A 4 13.58 -14.24 -16.48
CA ARG A 4 12.96 -14.48 -17.80
C ARG A 4 13.16 -15.93 -18.29
N ILE A 5 14.16 -16.62 -17.72
CA ILE A 5 14.45 -18.03 -18.01
C ILE A 5 13.61 -18.93 -17.10
N LEU A 6 13.53 -18.62 -15.80
CA LEU A 6 12.80 -19.42 -14.82
C LEU A 6 11.27 -19.25 -14.88
N ARG A 7 10.82 -18.06 -15.28
CA ARG A 7 9.41 -17.66 -15.39
C ARG A 7 9.15 -17.06 -16.77
N SER A 8 9.37 -17.86 -17.81
CA SER A 8 9.11 -17.46 -19.20
C SER A 8 7.63 -17.14 -19.44
N ASP A 9 6.74 -17.77 -18.68
CA ASP A 9 5.32 -17.47 -18.59
C ASP A 9 5.04 -15.99 -18.26
N ALA A 10 5.82 -15.35 -17.39
CA ALA A 10 5.69 -13.92 -17.07
C ALA A 10 5.97 -13.00 -18.27
N SER A 11 6.71 -13.48 -19.27
CA SER A 11 6.92 -12.76 -20.53
C SER A 11 5.87 -13.13 -21.58
N ILE A 12 5.45 -14.40 -21.64
CA ILE A 12 4.50 -14.91 -22.62
C ILE A 12 3.07 -14.44 -22.33
N VAL A 13 2.70 -14.25 -21.06
CA VAL A 13 1.35 -13.88 -20.64
C VAL A 13 0.82 -12.62 -21.32
N TRP A 14 1.71 -11.70 -21.71
CA TRP A 14 1.36 -10.46 -22.41
C TRP A 14 1.06 -10.64 -23.90
N LYS A 15 1.18 -11.86 -24.45
CA LYS A 15 0.73 -12.20 -25.81
C LYS A 15 -0.75 -12.58 -25.84
N ASP A 16 -1.36 -12.83 -24.69
CA ASP A 16 -2.77 -13.15 -24.57
C ASP A 16 -3.61 -11.86 -24.66
N GLU A 17 -4.54 -11.81 -25.62
CA GLU A 17 -5.35 -10.62 -25.90
C GLU A 17 -6.31 -10.28 -24.74
N GLU A 18 -6.86 -11.28 -24.06
CA GLU A 18 -7.78 -11.07 -22.94
C GLU A 18 -7.02 -10.53 -21.72
N ILE A 19 -5.81 -11.01 -21.48
CA ILE A 19 -4.91 -10.44 -20.46
C ILE A 19 -4.59 -8.99 -20.78
N LEU A 20 -4.16 -8.68 -22.01
CA LEU A 20 -3.85 -7.30 -22.40
C LEU A 20 -5.05 -6.38 -22.22
N LYS A 21 -6.25 -6.85 -22.56
CA LYS A 21 -7.49 -6.09 -22.38
C LYS A 21 -7.79 -5.82 -20.90
N ARG A 22 -7.78 -6.87 -20.06
CA ARG A 22 -8.09 -6.76 -18.61
C ARG A 22 -7.06 -5.95 -17.84
N TYR A 23 -5.79 -6.09 -18.18
CA TYR A 23 -4.67 -5.44 -17.50
C TYR A 23 -4.12 -4.24 -18.29
N SER A 24 -4.86 -3.70 -19.26
CA SER A 24 -4.44 -2.59 -20.14
C SER A 24 -3.83 -1.41 -19.38
N LYS A 25 -4.47 -0.95 -18.30
CA LYS A 25 -3.94 0.13 -17.44
C LYS A 25 -2.66 -0.27 -16.72
N TYR A 26 -2.60 -1.50 -16.20
CA TYR A 26 -1.41 -1.99 -15.51
C TYR A 26 -0.23 -2.15 -16.46
N ARG A 27 -0.46 -2.76 -17.63
CA ARG A 27 0.50 -2.86 -18.72
C ARG A 27 0.97 -1.48 -19.19
N GLY A 28 0.05 -0.54 -19.32
CA GLY A 28 0.37 0.84 -19.68
C GLY A 28 1.31 1.54 -18.68
N ILE A 29 1.21 1.23 -17.39
CA ILE A 29 2.16 1.72 -16.38
C ILE A 29 3.55 1.10 -16.60
N ILE A 30 3.61 -0.22 -16.81
CA ILE A 30 4.85 -0.95 -17.11
C ILE A 30 5.55 -0.36 -18.35
N ASP A 31 4.78 -0.04 -19.39
CA ASP A 31 5.27 0.52 -20.65
C ASP A 31 5.51 2.04 -20.60
N GLY A 32 5.20 2.70 -19.48
CA GLY A 32 5.35 4.14 -19.30
C GLY A 32 4.35 5.00 -20.09
N THR A 33 3.33 4.39 -20.70
CA THR A 33 2.25 5.10 -21.40
C THR A 33 1.20 5.66 -20.44
N HIS A 34 1.06 5.08 -19.25
CA HIS A 34 0.16 5.54 -18.19
C HIS A 34 0.94 5.88 -16.91
N LEU A 35 0.38 6.74 -16.05
CA LEU A 35 0.90 6.96 -14.71
C LEU A 35 0.29 6.01 -13.68
N ALA A 36 1.10 5.66 -12.69
CA ALA A 36 0.64 5.08 -11.44
C ALA A 36 -0.30 6.06 -10.72
N ARG A 37 -1.42 5.53 -10.26
CA ARG A 37 -2.52 6.29 -9.62
C ARG A 37 -2.08 7.17 -8.46
N TYR A 38 -1.15 6.71 -7.64
CA TYR A 38 -0.66 7.49 -6.51
C TYR A 38 0.15 8.72 -6.93
N LEU A 39 0.80 8.71 -8.10
CA LEU A 39 1.48 9.90 -8.63
C LEU A 39 0.45 10.95 -9.09
N ILE A 40 -0.64 10.51 -9.70
CA ILE A 40 -1.76 11.39 -10.05
C ILE A 40 -2.39 12.00 -8.78
N ALA A 41 -2.62 11.18 -7.74
CA ALA A 41 -3.20 11.63 -6.47
C ALA A 41 -2.38 12.75 -5.80
N LYS A 42 -1.05 12.76 -5.96
CA LYS A 42 -0.18 13.84 -5.44
C LYS A 42 -0.41 15.20 -6.10
N SER A 43 -1.02 15.22 -7.28
CA SER A 43 -1.33 16.45 -8.02
C SER A 43 -2.69 17.07 -7.63
N ILE A 44 -3.42 16.44 -6.72
CA ILE A 44 -4.70 16.94 -6.23
C ILE A 44 -4.45 17.73 -4.97
N LYS A 45 -4.56 19.05 -5.05
CA LYS A 45 -4.40 19.95 -3.89
C LYS A 45 -5.55 19.76 -2.91
N CYS A 46 -5.20 19.60 -1.63
CA CYS A 46 -6.17 19.50 -0.55
C CYS A 46 -5.96 20.66 0.44
N ASN A 47 -7.03 21.35 0.82
CA ASN A 47 -6.95 22.51 1.73
C ASN A 47 -7.42 22.09 3.14
N PHE A 48 -6.50 21.60 3.96
CA PHE A 48 -6.78 21.20 5.34
C PHE A 48 -5.60 21.47 6.27
N THR A 49 -5.83 21.38 7.57
CA THR A 49 -4.81 21.43 8.63
C THR A 49 -4.82 20.13 9.44
N LEU A 50 -3.69 19.74 10.03
CA LEU A 50 -3.59 18.50 10.83
C LEU A 50 -4.53 18.52 12.07
N SER A 51 -4.86 19.71 12.55
CA SER A 51 -5.78 19.94 13.67
C SER A 51 -7.27 19.84 13.29
N ASP A 52 -7.61 19.77 12.00
CA ASP A 52 -9.01 19.71 11.59
C ASP A 52 -9.73 18.48 12.19
N PRO A 53 -11.03 18.60 12.52
CA PRO A 53 -11.85 17.48 12.97
C PRO A 53 -11.92 16.36 11.93
N ILE A 54 -12.04 15.11 12.39
CA ILE A 54 -12.01 13.93 11.50
C ILE A 54 -13.16 13.98 10.47
N GLU A 55 -14.34 14.45 10.86
CA GLU A 55 -15.52 14.55 9.99
C GLU A 55 -15.29 15.53 8.83
N LYS A 56 -14.58 16.63 9.09
CA LYS A 56 -14.20 17.61 8.06
C LYS A 56 -13.21 16.98 7.07
N LEU A 57 -12.24 16.23 7.58
CA LEU A 57 -11.24 15.56 6.74
C LEU A 57 -11.86 14.45 5.89
N GLU A 58 -12.74 13.63 6.47
CA GLU A 58 -13.50 12.59 5.76
C GLU A 58 -14.38 13.22 4.65
N GLY A 59 -15.06 14.33 4.94
CA GLY A 59 -15.84 15.08 3.95
C GLY A 59 -14.98 15.59 2.79
N LEU A 60 -13.82 16.17 3.09
CA LEU A 60 -12.87 16.60 2.07
C LEU A 60 -12.29 15.43 1.26
N LEU A 61 -12.01 14.29 1.90
CA LEU A 61 -11.50 13.11 1.21
C LEU A 61 -12.52 12.60 0.19
N LYS A 62 -13.81 12.59 0.55
CA LYS A 62 -14.90 12.22 -0.35
C LYS A 62 -14.99 13.15 -1.56
N GLU A 63 -14.95 14.47 -1.33
CA GLU A 63 -14.91 15.47 -2.42
C GLU A 63 -13.73 15.21 -3.36
N LYS A 64 -12.53 15.05 -2.80
CA LYS A 64 -11.30 14.88 -3.57
C LYS A 64 -11.21 13.51 -4.25
N SER A 65 -11.91 12.51 -3.74
CA SER A 65 -12.05 11.21 -4.40
C SER A 65 -12.84 11.31 -5.70
N ASN A 66 -13.88 12.16 -5.75
CA ASN A 66 -14.60 12.44 -6.99
C ASN A 66 -13.69 13.13 -8.01
N GLU A 67 -12.98 14.19 -7.60
CA GLU A 67 -11.99 14.87 -8.44
C GLU A 67 -10.92 13.89 -8.95
N PHE A 68 -10.44 12.98 -8.10
CA PHE A 68 -9.49 11.95 -8.50
C PHE A 68 -10.05 11.02 -9.57
N ASN A 69 -11.29 10.53 -9.40
CA ASN A 69 -11.92 9.64 -10.38
C ASN A 69 -12.15 10.31 -11.73
N GLU A 70 -12.47 11.61 -11.74
CA GLU A 70 -12.56 12.40 -12.97
C GLU A 70 -11.18 12.48 -13.66
N LEU A 71 -10.13 12.80 -12.91
CA LEU A 71 -8.75 12.86 -13.42
C LEU A 71 -8.24 11.53 -13.97
N LEU A 72 -8.74 10.37 -13.50
CA LEU A 72 -8.33 9.07 -14.03
C LEU A 72 -8.77 8.82 -15.48
N ASN A 73 -9.65 9.67 -16.04
CA ASN A 73 -10.10 9.61 -17.43
C ASN A 73 -9.39 10.63 -18.34
N GLU A 74 -8.52 11.47 -17.79
CA GLU A 74 -7.75 12.46 -18.55
C GLU A 74 -6.65 11.82 -19.38
N ASP A 75 -6.18 12.57 -20.38
CA ASP A 75 -5.07 12.14 -21.24
C ASP A 75 -3.78 11.95 -20.41
N PRO A 76 -3.04 10.84 -20.58
CA PRO A 76 -1.81 10.57 -19.83
C PRO A 76 -0.75 11.68 -19.95
N LEU A 77 -0.65 12.38 -21.08
CA LEU A 77 0.30 13.48 -21.26
C LEU A 77 -0.09 14.69 -20.41
N VAL A 78 -1.38 14.99 -20.29
CA VAL A 78 -1.89 16.04 -19.37
C VAL A 78 -1.52 15.67 -17.95
N LEU A 79 -1.75 14.42 -17.55
CA LEU A 79 -1.44 13.92 -16.20
C LEU A 79 0.06 14.00 -15.87
N LYS A 80 0.95 13.70 -16.82
CA LYS A 80 2.42 13.80 -16.64
C LYS A 80 2.89 15.22 -16.31
N ASN A 81 2.17 16.23 -16.78
CA ASN A 81 2.56 17.64 -16.63
C ASN A 81 1.93 18.33 -15.42
N ARG A 82 1.12 17.62 -14.63
CA ARG A 82 0.47 18.21 -13.45
C ARG A 82 1.48 18.49 -12.34
N VAL A 83 1.28 19.59 -11.63
CA VAL A 83 2.11 19.99 -10.49
C VAL A 83 1.78 19.11 -9.28
N VAL A 84 2.82 18.61 -8.61
CA VAL A 84 2.69 17.91 -7.32
C VAL A 84 2.60 18.94 -6.20
N HIS A 85 1.66 18.76 -5.28
CA HIS A 85 1.48 19.64 -4.13
C HIS A 85 2.01 19.00 -2.85
N GLU A 86 2.49 19.81 -1.91
CA GLU A 86 2.93 19.33 -0.59
C GLU A 86 1.76 18.78 0.22
N ILE A 87 0.66 19.53 0.28
CA ILE A 87 -0.62 19.11 0.86
C ILE A 87 -1.53 18.65 -0.28
N ASN A 88 -1.66 17.33 -0.39
CA ASN A 88 -2.35 16.65 -1.46
C ASN A 88 -3.24 15.50 -0.94
N TYR A 89 -3.88 14.79 -1.87
CA TYR A 89 -4.77 13.67 -1.57
C TYR A 89 -4.13 12.59 -0.67
N ILE A 90 -2.87 12.22 -0.94
CA ILE A 90 -2.14 11.22 -0.15
C ILE A 90 -1.92 11.72 1.28
N THR A 91 -1.52 12.99 1.45
CA THR A 91 -1.31 13.54 2.81
C THR A 91 -2.61 13.70 3.59
N LEU A 92 -3.74 13.94 2.89
CA LEU A 92 -5.07 13.96 3.51
C LEU A 92 -5.43 12.56 4.02
N ALA A 93 -5.29 11.54 3.17
CA ALA A 93 -5.55 10.14 3.54
C ALA A 93 -4.62 9.66 4.67
N GLU A 94 -3.32 9.99 4.62
CA GLU A 94 -2.37 9.71 5.71
C GLU A 94 -2.81 10.36 7.03
N THR A 95 -3.25 11.62 6.99
CA THR A 95 -3.70 12.35 8.19
C THR A 95 -4.94 11.70 8.80
N ILE A 96 -5.91 11.29 7.97
CA ILE A 96 -7.11 10.57 8.40
C ILE A 96 -6.72 9.23 9.03
N ALA A 97 -5.87 8.44 8.36
CA ALA A 97 -5.41 7.15 8.86
C ALA A 97 -4.68 7.29 10.21
N ILE A 98 -3.84 8.31 10.38
CA ILE A 98 -3.19 8.62 11.66
C ILE A 98 -4.22 8.96 12.74
N LYS A 99 -5.27 9.73 12.43
CA LYS A 99 -6.32 10.03 13.41
C LYS A 99 -7.08 8.78 13.84
N TYR A 100 -7.37 7.86 12.91
CA TYR A 100 -7.97 6.58 13.25
C TYR A 100 -7.10 5.72 14.18
N LEU A 101 -5.78 5.92 14.26
CA LEU A 101 -4.95 5.20 15.23
C LEU A 101 -5.28 5.53 16.69
N MET A 102 -5.84 6.72 16.98
CA MET A 102 -6.22 7.10 18.35
C MET A 102 -7.36 6.23 18.89
N LYS A 103 -8.17 5.69 17.98
CA LYS A 103 -9.27 4.77 18.28
C LYS A 103 -9.36 3.80 17.10
N CYS A 104 -8.49 2.78 17.08
CA CYS A 104 -8.22 1.98 15.88
C CYS A 104 -9.48 1.32 15.31
N ILE A 105 -9.87 1.76 14.11
CA ILE A 105 -10.99 1.23 13.31
C ILE A 105 -10.54 0.66 11.96
N PHE A 106 -9.26 0.32 11.79
CA PHE A 106 -8.77 -0.18 10.50
C PHE A 106 -9.43 -1.47 10.01
N CYS A 107 -9.80 -2.35 10.96
CA CYS A 107 -10.43 -3.62 10.65
C CYS A 107 -11.80 -3.76 11.30
N GLU A 108 -12.62 -4.66 10.77
CA GLU A 108 -13.97 -4.93 11.27
C GLU A 108 -14.00 -5.56 12.68
N ARG A 109 -12.85 -5.84 13.28
CA ARG A 109 -12.79 -6.11 14.72
C ARG A 109 -13.11 -4.89 15.57
N GLN A 110 -12.93 -3.69 15.01
CA GLN A 110 -13.17 -2.40 15.65
C GLN A 110 -12.68 -2.39 17.11
N CYS A 111 -11.41 -2.76 17.32
CA CYS A 111 -10.88 -2.95 18.68
C CYS A 111 -10.75 -1.66 19.49
N GLU A 112 -10.85 -0.51 18.82
CA GLU A 112 -10.78 0.84 19.41
C GLU A 112 -9.47 1.15 20.15
N ALA A 113 -8.47 0.25 20.12
CA ALA A 113 -7.18 0.44 20.77
C ALA A 113 -6.53 1.76 20.34
N ASN A 114 -6.05 2.51 21.32
CA ASN A 114 -5.29 3.73 21.09
C ASN A 114 -3.84 3.39 20.76
N ARG A 115 -3.59 3.14 19.48
CA ARG A 115 -2.26 2.75 18.96
C ARG A 115 -1.22 3.84 19.15
N ILE A 116 -1.64 5.12 19.16
CA ILE A 116 -0.76 6.26 19.44
C ILE A 116 -0.19 6.20 20.85
N SER A 117 -1.01 5.81 21.83
CA SER A 117 -0.61 5.57 23.23
C SER A 117 0.13 4.25 23.45
N GLY A 118 0.38 3.47 22.39
CA GLY A 118 1.08 2.19 22.45
C GLY A 118 0.17 0.97 22.68
N GLU A 119 -1.14 1.17 22.79
CA GLU A 119 -2.08 0.06 22.90
C GLU A 119 -2.09 -0.79 21.62
N LYS A 120 -2.45 -2.07 21.78
CA LYS A 120 -2.41 -3.08 20.74
C LYS A 120 -3.75 -3.80 20.69
N GLY A 121 -4.38 -3.81 19.51
CA GLY A 121 -5.54 -4.65 19.23
C GLY A 121 -5.14 -6.10 18.91
N PHE A 122 -6.06 -6.88 18.34
CA PHE A 122 -5.80 -8.29 17.97
C PHE A 122 -4.60 -8.49 17.03
N CYS A 123 -4.32 -7.51 16.16
CA CYS A 123 -3.17 -7.57 15.24
C CYS A 123 -1.81 -7.42 15.93
N LEU A 124 -1.79 -6.96 17.19
CA LEU A 124 -0.61 -6.66 18.01
C LEU A 124 0.30 -5.55 17.47
N ILE A 125 -0.17 -4.75 16.51
CA ILE A 125 0.58 -3.61 15.96
C ILE A 125 0.15 -2.31 16.66
N SER A 126 1.12 -1.56 17.19
CA SER A 126 0.94 -0.23 17.81
C SER A 126 1.02 0.87 16.73
N LYS A 127 1.38 2.12 17.04
CA LYS A 127 1.51 3.19 16.02
C LYS A 127 2.57 2.92 14.95
N ASP A 128 3.59 2.14 15.26
CA ASP A 128 4.69 1.88 14.34
C ASP A 128 4.35 0.70 13.41
N SER A 129 4.94 0.71 12.20
CA SER A 129 4.83 -0.41 11.26
C SER A 129 6.12 -1.20 11.23
N PHE A 130 6.00 -2.50 10.94
CA PHE A 130 7.11 -3.45 11.02
C PHE A 130 7.16 -4.31 9.76
N VAL A 131 8.28 -4.26 9.05
CA VAL A 131 8.55 -5.04 7.85
C VAL A 131 9.38 -6.26 8.24
N SER A 132 8.86 -7.45 8.00
CA SER A 132 9.58 -8.71 8.22
C SER A 132 10.59 -8.98 7.11
N SER A 133 10.22 -8.72 5.85
CA SER A 133 11.10 -8.93 4.71
C SER A 133 10.64 -8.12 3.49
N ALA A 134 11.57 -7.85 2.56
CA ALA A 134 11.29 -7.21 1.28
C ALA A 134 12.16 -7.81 0.17
N PHE A 135 11.55 -8.30 -0.90
CA PHE A 135 12.26 -9.01 -1.97
C PHE A 135 11.49 -9.02 -3.30
N LEU A 136 12.16 -9.41 -4.38
CA LEU A 136 11.49 -9.68 -5.66
C LEU A 136 10.82 -11.05 -5.60
N HIS A 137 9.51 -11.07 -5.48
CA HIS A 137 8.73 -12.30 -5.41
C HIS A 137 8.46 -12.84 -6.82
N MET A 138 8.88 -14.08 -7.00
CA MET A 138 8.76 -14.84 -8.24
C MET A 138 7.63 -15.88 -8.18
N GLY A 139 6.84 -15.91 -7.12
CA GLY A 139 5.77 -16.89 -6.88
C GLY A 139 4.36 -16.38 -7.18
N GLU A 140 4.20 -15.11 -7.58
CA GLU A 140 2.91 -14.52 -7.95
C GLU A 140 2.39 -15.03 -9.32
N GLU A 141 1.20 -14.56 -9.72
CA GLU A 141 0.68 -14.76 -11.06
C GLU A 141 1.62 -14.17 -12.12
N PRO A 142 1.67 -14.75 -13.34
CA PRO A 142 2.66 -14.37 -14.36
C PRO A 142 2.66 -12.86 -14.69
N VAL A 143 1.49 -12.22 -14.69
CA VAL A 143 1.35 -10.78 -14.97
C VAL A 143 2.01 -9.89 -13.92
N LEU A 144 2.20 -10.38 -12.69
CA LEU A 144 2.74 -9.60 -11.57
C LEU A 144 4.25 -9.75 -11.39
N ILE A 145 4.91 -10.58 -12.20
CA ILE A 145 6.29 -10.99 -11.96
C ILE A 145 7.32 -10.20 -12.77
N PRO A 146 8.45 -9.78 -12.15
CA PRO A 146 8.78 -9.89 -10.71
C PRO A 146 8.01 -8.85 -9.86
N SER A 147 7.39 -9.31 -8.77
CA SER A 147 6.65 -8.44 -7.85
C SER A 147 7.59 -7.91 -6.78
N GLY A 148 7.60 -6.61 -6.53
CA GLY A 148 8.34 -6.01 -5.43
C GLY A 148 7.57 -6.18 -4.13
N THR A 149 7.79 -7.27 -3.42
CA THR A 149 6.95 -7.68 -2.30
C THR A 149 7.52 -7.22 -0.97
N ILE A 150 6.67 -6.64 -0.13
CA ILE A 150 7.00 -6.16 1.22
C ILE A 150 6.06 -6.86 2.21
N PHE A 151 6.62 -7.74 3.05
CA PHE A 151 5.89 -8.49 4.07
C PHE A 151 5.88 -7.72 5.40
N PHE A 152 4.70 -7.33 5.86
CA PHE A 152 4.49 -6.76 7.18
C PHE A 152 4.26 -7.82 8.27
N GLN A 153 4.65 -7.47 9.51
CA GLN A 153 4.27 -8.23 10.69
C GLN A 153 2.83 -7.92 11.12
N GLY A 154 2.19 -8.93 11.72
CA GLY A 154 0.87 -8.82 12.33
C GLY A 154 -0.28 -8.93 11.32
N CYS A 155 -1.36 -9.56 11.76
CA CYS A 155 -2.56 -9.78 10.98
C CYS A 155 -3.80 -9.55 11.86
N ASN A 156 -4.84 -8.94 11.29
CA ASN A 156 -6.17 -8.88 11.88
C ASN A 156 -6.89 -10.25 11.88
N PHE A 157 -6.37 -11.25 11.18
CA PHE A 157 -6.85 -12.64 11.23
C PHE A 157 -5.90 -13.58 12.00
N GLY A 158 -6.41 -14.79 12.29
CA GLY A 158 -5.70 -15.88 12.93
C GLY A 158 -6.02 -17.20 12.23
N CYS A 159 -5.77 -17.27 10.92
CA CYS A 159 -6.13 -18.45 10.12
C CYS A 159 -5.35 -19.67 10.61
N VAL A 160 -6.04 -20.79 10.84
CA VAL A 160 -5.44 -22.07 11.29
C VAL A 160 -4.51 -22.68 10.23
N PHE A 161 -4.68 -22.30 8.97
CA PHE A 161 -3.90 -22.75 7.82
C PHE A 161 -3.00 -21.64 7.22
N CYS A 162 -2.66 -20.61 8.00
CA CYS A 162 -1.89 -19.47 7.50
C CYS A 162 -0.51 -19.91 6.99
N GLN A 163 -0.22 -19.70 5.70
CA GLN A 163 1.11 -19.95 5.13
C GLN A 163 2.19 -19.03 5.73
N ASN A 164 1.79 -17.80 6.06
CA ASN A 164 2.63 -16.79 6.71
C ASN A 164 2.42 -16.79 8.24
N TYR A 165 2.28 -17.97 8.85
CA TYR A 165 2.02 -18.11 10.29
C TYR A 165 3.12 -17.48 11.14
N ASP A 166 4.37 -17.60 10.70
CA ASP A 166 5.56 -17.06 11.33
C ASP A 166 5.49 -15.54 11.56
N ILE A 167 5.02 -14.78 10.56
CA ILE A 167 4.90 -13.30 10.64
C ILE A 167 3.50 -12.82 11.06
N SER A 168 2.46 -13.64 10.90
CA SER A 168 1.10 -13.26 11.30
C SER A 168 0.82 -13.54 12.77
N GLN A 169 1.41 -14.59 13.34
CA GLN A 169 0.97 -15.20 14.60
C GLN A 169 2.10 -15.77 15.48
N ALA A 170 3.13 -16.42 14.94
CA ALA A 170 4.04 -17.24 15.73
C ALA A 170 4.90 -16.45 16.73
N TRP A 171 5.23 -15.19 16.42
CA TRP A 171 5.99 -14.30 17.29
C TRP A 171 5.18 -13.78 18.48
N LYS A 172 3.84 -13.78 18.37
CA LYS A 172 2.93 -13.17 19.34
C LYS A 172 3.09 -13.79 20.73
N GLY A 173 3.43 -12.97 21.72
CA GLY A 173 3.63 -13.39 23.12
C GLY A 173 4.89 -14.24 23.35
N ARG A 174 5.77 -14.36 22.36
CA ARG A 174 7.02 -15.15 22.44
C ARG A 174 8.29 -14.32 22.24
N LYS A 175 8.21 -13.26 21.44
CA LYS A 175 9.30 -12.34 21.13
C LYS A 175 8.76 -10.92 21.02
N ASP A 176 9.63 -9.94 21.24
CA ASP A 176 9.32 -8.57 20.87
C ASP A 176 9.36 -8.43 19.34
N ILE A 177 8.52 -7.56 18.79
CA ILE A 177 8.33 -7.47 17.33
C ILE A 177 9.60 -6.90 16.66
N GLU A 178 10.32 -6.06 17.38
CA GLU A 178 11.62 -5.50 17.00
C GLU A 178 12.71 -6.57 16.81
N ASP A 179 12.59 -7.73 17.47
CA ASP A 179 13.56 -8.84 17.35
C ASP A 179 13.40 -9.61 16.04
N VAL A 180 12.24 -9.50 15.41
CA VAL A 180 11.84 -10.32 14.24
C VAL A 180 11.46 -9.49 13.02
N ALA A 181 11.47 -8.17 13.14
CA ALA A 181 11.14 -7.28 12.04
C ALA A 181 11.75 -5.88 12.20
N GLN A 182 11.96 -5.25 11.05
CA GLN A 182 12.45 -3.89 10.99
C GLN A 182 11.30 -2.90 11.20
N LYS A 183 11.41 -2.07 12.25
CA LYS A 183 10.55 -0.89 12.40
C LYS A 183 10.76 0.09 11.23
N VAL A 184 9.67 0.53 10.62
CA VAL A 184 9.68 1.46 9.47
C VAL A 184 8.70 2.62 9.68
N ASN A 185 9.08 3.78 9.15
CA ASN A 185 8.18 4.91 8.95
C ASN A 185 7.90 5.08 7.44
N SER A 186 7.04 6.04 7.08
CA SER A 186 6.65 6.33 5.70
C SER A 186 7.85 6.51 4.75
N LEU A 187 8.87 7.25 5.18
CA LEU A 187 10.07 7.52 4.37
C LEU A 187 10.93 6.26 4.16
N LEU A 188 11.16 5.48 5.21
CA LEU A 188 11.91 4.23 5.13
C LEU A 188 11.19 3.19 4.26
N LEU A 189 9.87 3.07 4.42
CA LEU A 189 9.05 2.17 3.59
C LEU A 189 9.11 2.56 2.11
N ALA A 190 9.04 3.86 1.80
CA ALA A 190 9.22 4.33 0.43
C ALA A 190 10.61 3.98 -0.12
N GLY A 191 11.66 4.14 0.68
CA GLY A 191 13.02 3.74 0.29
C GLY A 191 13.16 2.23 0.05
N ILE A 192 12.44 1.39 0.80
CA ILE A 192 12.38 -0.06 0.53
C ILE A 192 11.70 -0.33 -0.82
N ALA A 193 10.57 0.33 -1.09
CA ALA A 193 9.85 0.19 -2.35
C ALA A 193 10.71 0.62 -3.56
N GLU A 194 11.35 1.80 -3.50
CA GLU A 194 12.23 2.29 -4.57
C GLU A 194 13.40 1.34 -4.84
N LYS A 195 14.02 0.78 -3.79
CA LYS A 195 15.07 -0.25 -3.96
C LYS A 195 14.57 -1.51 -4.68
N LEU A 196 13.30 -1.89 -4.51
CA LEU A 196 12.72 -3.01 -5.25
C LEU A 196 12.51 -2.66 -6.71
N VAL A 197 12.11 -1.41 -7.01
CA VAL A 197 12.04 -0.91 -8.40
C VAL A 197 13.42 -0.95 -9.05
N ASP A 198 14.46 -0.43 -8.39
CA ASP A 198 15.84 -0.44 -8.89
C ASP A 198 16.35 -1.86 -9.18
N ARG A 199 15.87 -2.85 -8.42
CA ARG A 199 16.20 -4.26 -8.62
C ARG A 199 15.40 -4.93 -9.75
N GLY A 200 14.39 -4.25 -10.28
CA GLY A 200 13.62 -4.67 -11.45
C GLY A 200 12.18 -5.09 -11.16
N ALA A 201 11.60 -4.71 -10.02
CA ALA A 201 10.18 -4.94 -9.73
C ALA A 201 9.27 -4.23 -10.76
N ILE A 202 8.17 -4.87 -11.15
CA ILE A 202 7.15 -4.28 -12.05
C ILE A 202 5.88 -3.82 -11.32
N ASN A 203 5.80 -4.07 -10.02
CA ASN A 203 4.82 -3.53 -9.07
C ASN A 203 5.43 -3.51 -7.66
N ILE A 204 4.82 -2.79 -6.73
CA ILE A 204 5.05 -2.91 -5.30
C ILE A 204 3.84 -3.59 -4.67
N ASN A 205 4.05 -4.73 -4.01
CA ASN A 205 3.01 -5.53 -3.41
C ASN A 205 3.12 -5.51 -1.88
N TYR A 206 2.17 -4.84 -1.24
CA TYR A 206 2.06 -4.82 0.21
C TYR A 206 1.28 -6.06 0.66
N VAL A 207 1.98 -6.93 1.40
CA VAL A 207 1.50 -8.22 1.89
C VAL A 207 2.04 -8.44 3.30
N GLY A 208 1.87 -9.60 3.92
CA GLY A 208 2.39 -9.83 5.26
C GLY A 208 1.62 -10.89 6.02
N GLY A 209 1.55 -10.66 7.33
CA GLY A 209 0.36 -11.04 8.07
C GLY A 209 -0.87 -10.42 7.43
N ASP A 210 -0.93 -9.09 7.36
CA ASP A 210 -1.86 -8.33 6.49
C ASP A 210 -1.38 -6.86 6.36
N PRO A 211 -1.61 -6.14 5.25
CA PRO A 211 -1.29 -4.72 5.13
C PRO A 211 -2.27 -3.78 5.86
N ILE A 212 -3.50 -4.19 6.20
CA ILE A 212 -4.54 -3.37 6.89
C ILE A 212 -4.02 -2.73 8.20
N PRO A 213 -3.32 -3.44 9.11
CA PRO A 213 -2.75 -2.81 10.30
C PRO A 213 -1.76 -1.68 10.00
N ASN A 214 -1.26 -1.57 8.77
CA ASN A 214 -0.18 -0.67 8.36
C ASN A 214 -0.64 0.41 7.37
N ILE A 215 -1.96 0.61 7.19
CA ILE A 215 -2.54 1.60 6.25
C ILE A 215 -1.88 2.97 6.36
N HIS A 216 -1.74 3.51 7.58
CA HIS A 216 -1.17 4.84 7.81
C HIS A 216 0.25 4.97 7.24
N THR A 217 1.12 3.98 7.49
CA THR A 217 2.51 3.98 6.99
C THR A 217 2.56 3.73 5.48
N ILE A 218 1.73 2.82 4.97
CA ILE A 218 1.70 2.49 3.53
C ILE A 218 1.25 3.71 2.72
N VAL A 219 0.11 4.30 3.09
CA VAL A 219 -0.41 5.52 2.44
C VAL A 219 0.60 6.66 2.55
N GLY A 220 1.15 6.89 3.75
CA GLY A 220 2.17 7.91 3.97
C GLY A 220 3.43 7.70 3.11
N SER A 221 3.84 6.45 2.90
CA SER A 221 5.02 6.14 2.07
C SER A 221 4.85 6.58 0.62
N LEU A 222 3.61 6.56 0.10
CA LEU A 222 3.32 6.98 -1.27
C LEU A 222 3.75 8.42 -1.51
N LYS A 223 3.73 9.30 -0.49
CA LYS A 223 4.24 10.68 -0.58
C LYS A 223 5.70 10.72 -1.08
N PHE A 224 6.53 9.81 -0.60
CA PHE A 224 7.97 9.81 -0.83
C PHE A 224 8.41 8.98 -2.05
N GLN A 225 7.57 8.03 -2.50
CA GLN A 225 7.85 7.24 -3.70
C GLN A 225 7.78 8.09 -4.98
N LYS A 226 8.64 7.84 -5.96
CA LYS A 226 8.75 8.62 -7.21
C LYS A 226 8.61 7.75 -8.45
N SER A 227 8.92 6.46 -8.36
CA SER A 227 8.88 5.55 -9.49
C SER A 227 7.48 5.39 -10.09
N ASN A 228 7.36 5.37 -11.42
CA ASN A 228 6.07 5.12 -12.07
C ASN A 228 5.68 3.63 -11.99
N ILE A 229 5.28 3.18 -10.79
CA ILE A 229 5.06 1.76 -10.51
C ILE A 229 3.69 1.51 -9.86
N CYS A 230 3.02 0.43 -10.29
CA CYS A 230 1.74 0.03 -9.73
C CYS A 230 1.89 -0.42 -8.28
N GLN A 231 0.89 -0.10 -7.46
CA GLN A 231 0.81 -0.50 -6.05
C GLN A 231 -0.26 -1.58 -5.95
N LEU A 232 0.09 -2.73 -5.37
CA LEU A 232 -0.81 -3.86 -5.13
C LEU A 232 -1.07 -4.00 -3.64
N TRP A 233 -2.31 -4.36 -3.32
CA TRP A 233 -2.79 -4.57 -1.96
C TRP A 233 -3.23 -6.02 -1.81
N ASN A 234 -2.36 -6.86 -1.26
CA ASN A 234 -2.66 -8.27 -1.03
C ASN A 234 -3.10 -8.45 0.44
N SER A 235 -4.41 -8.57 0.63
CA SER A 235 -5.04 -8.53 1.94
C SER A 235 -6.26 -9.45 2.01
N ASN A 236 -6.63 -9.84 3.22
CA ASN A 236 -7.90 -10.51 3.51
C ASN A 236 -9.14 -9.61 3.35
N LEU A 237 -8.94 -8.31 3.12
CA LEU A 237 -9.99 -7.30 2.94
C LEU A 237 -10.98 -7.17 4.11
N TYR A 238 -10.62 -7.64 5.31
CA TYR A 238 -11.42 -7.46 6.52
C TYR A 238 -11.16 -6.08 7.16
N LEU A 239 -11.43 -5.03 6.39
CA LEU A 239 -11.31 -3.62 6.76
C LEU A 239 -12.66 -2.91 6.82
N THR A 240 -12.73 -1.84 7.61
CA THR A 240 -13.94 -1.00 7.68
C THR A 240 -14.13 -0.19 6.40
N GLU A 241 -15.37 0.21 6.09
CA GLU A 241 -15.66 1.09 4.97
C GLU A 241 -14.84 2.39 5.02
N LYS A 242 -14.67 2.95 6.22
CA LYS A 242 -13.83 4.14 6.48
C LYS A 242 -12.36 3.95 6.14
N SER A 243 -11.86 2.72 6.21
CA SER A 243 -10.48 2.39 5.89
C SER A 243 -10.29 2.03 4.42
N LEU A 244 -11.39 1.69 3.74
CA LEU A 244 -11.42 1.33 2.33
C LEU A 244 -11.54 2.56 1.44
N SER A 245 -12.23 3.59 1.93
CA SER A 245 -12.46 4.88 1.25
C SER A 245 -11.21 5.73 1.11
#